data_AF-A0AAT9QFD0-F1
#
_entry.id   AF-A0AAT9QFD0-F1
#
_cell.length_a   1.000
_cell.length_b   1.000
_cell.length_c   1.000
_cell.angle_alpha   90.00
_cell.angle_beta   90.00
_cell.angle_gamma   90.00
#
_symmetry.space_group_name_H-M   'P 1'
#
loop_
_entity.id
_entity.type
_entity.pdbx_description
1 polymer ?
#
loop_
_entity_poly.entity_id
_entity_poly.type
_entity_poly.pdbx_seq_one_letter_code
_entity_poly.pdbx_strand_id
1 'polypeptide(L)'
;MNISVSEASKRWGVSRTTIYKKIDDGELSRNSDKKIDTTEMLRVFGNPPSTERTEQNENNVQWTPVNSEAEQENVQLKHELEMEKLKNVHLQQQVDHHKQLVENYQKQIDQLSKSLDKANASIQDFAQTKLLEMKGSLSGSSISQDENNSKDNQGDSEIVSSESNSKPATNQEAINTKGKKRWWSLSL
;
A
#
# COMPACT_ATOMS: atom_id res chain seq x y z
N MET A 1 5.34 23.63 53.16
CA MET A 1 4.23 23.66 54.15
C MET A 1 4.68 22.83 55.32
N ASN A 2 4.54 23.29 56.56
CA ASN A 2 5.18 22.62 57.70
C ASN A 2 4.14 21.92 58.57
N ILE A 3 4.29 20.61 58.72
CA ILE A 3 3.34 19.73 59.41
C ILE A 3 3.99 19.06 60.62
N SER A 4 3.19 18.69 61.61
CA SER A 4 3.69 17.95 62.77
C SER A 4 4.03 16.50 62.41
N VAL A 5 4.86 15.82 63.21
CA VAL A 5 5.17 14.38 63.03
C VAL A 5 3.89 13.52 63.03
N SER A 6 2.93 13.86 63.90
CA SER A 6 1.64 13.16 63.96
C SER A 6 0.82 13.33 62.70
N GLU A 7 0.87 14.51 62.09
CA GLU A 7 0.14 14.81 60.86
C GLU A 7 0.84 14.20 59.64
N ALA A 8 2.17 14.27 59.59
CA ALA A 8 3.00 13.58 58.61
C ALA A 8 2.75 12.06 58.63
N SER A 9 2.73 11.47 59.82
CA SER A 9 2.46 10.04 60.01
C SER A 9 1.10 9.63 59.42
N LYS A 10 0.05 10.42 59.66
CA LYS A 10 -1.28 10.16 59.11
C LYS A 10 -1.34 10.36 57.60
N ARG A 11 -0.77 11.45 57.09
CA ARG A 11 -0.83 11.80 55.66
C ARG A 11 0.00 10.83 54.80
N TRP A 12 1.17 10.38 55.27
CA TRP A 12 2.06 9.48 54.52
C TRP A 12 1.83 7.99 54.83
N GLY A 13 0.99 7.64 55.82
CA GLY A 13 0.81 6.26 56.25
C GLY A 13 2.06 5.63 56.87
N VAL A 14 2.99 6.44 57.37
CA VAL A 14 4.26 6.00 57.96
C VAL A 14 4.21 6.12 59.48
N SER A 15 4.75 5.15 60.20
CA SER A 15 4.76 5.19 61.68
C SER A 15 5.58 6.38 62.22
N ARG A 16 5.14 6.99 63.32
CA ARG A 16 5.89 8.08 63.98
C ARG A 16 7.33 7.65 64.33
N THR A 17 7.51 6.40 64.75
CA THR A 17 8.83 5.83 65.07
C THR A 17 9.75 5.83 63.86
N THR A 18 9.25 5.44 62.68
CA THR A 18 10.01 5.49 61.43
C THR A 18 10.41 6.92 61.08
N ILE A 19 9.50 7.88 61.27
CA ILE A 19 9.78 9.30 61.02
C ILE A 19 10.86 9.81 61.98
N TYR A 20 10.78 9.50 63.28
CA TYR A 20 11.83 9.87 64.24
C TYR A 20 13.16 9.22 63.91
N LYS A 21 13.17 7.94 63.53
CA LYS A 21 14.37 7.25 63.11
C LYS A 21 15.05 7.97 61.93
N LYS A 22 14.28 8.36 60.91
CA LYS A 22 14.82 9.11 59.77
C LYS A 22 15.32 10.51 60.13
N ILE A 23 14.77 11.13 61.18
CA ILE A 23 15.31 12.39 61.72
C ILE A 23 16.64 12.14 62.42
N ASP A 24 16.70 11.10 63.27
CA ASP A 24 17.90 10.77 64.04
C ASP A 24 19.04 10.28 63.12
N ASP A 25 18.70 9.57 62.04
CA ASP A 25 19.61 9.15 60.97
C ASP A 25 20.08 10.34 60.10
N GLY A 26 19.52 11.53 60.29
CA GLY A 26 19.84 12.74 59.51
C GLY A 26 19.25 12.76 58.09
N GLU A 27 18.45 11.76 57.73
CA GLU A 27 17.82 11.66 56.41
C GLU A 27 16.62 12.58 56.24
N LEU A 28 15.97 12.99 57.33
CA LEU A 28 14.80 13.88 57.33
C LEU A 28 15.06 15.10 58.23
N SER A 29 14.97 16.30 57.67
CA SER A 29 15.16 17.52 58.45
C SER A 29 13.90 17.93 59.25
N ARG A 30 14.11 18.37 60.50
CA ARG A 30 13.06 18.91 61.37
C ARG A 30 13.41 20.31 61.83
N ASN A 31 12.46 21.24 61.70
CA ASN A 31 12.64 22.63 62.13
C ASN A 31 12.61 22.75 63.66
N SER A 32 13.06 23.90 64.18
CA SER A 32 13.04 24.26 65.62
C SER A 32 11.66 24.07 66.28
N ASP A 33 10.59 24.27 65.50
CA ASP A 33 9.20 24.18 65.98
C ASP A 33 8.67 22.73 66.02
N LYS A 34 9.55 21.75 65.88
CA LYS A 34 9.24 20.30 65.81
C LYS A 34 8.32 19.91 64.65
N LYS A 35 8.25 20.76 63.63
CA LYS A 35 7.53 20.51 62.38
C LYS A 35 8.49 20.10 61.27
N ILE A 36 7.99 19.32 60.32
CA ILE A 36 8.72 18.83 59.16
C ILE A 36 8.11 19.50 57.93
N ASP A 37 8.95 19.90 56.96
CA ASP A 37 8.44 20.37 55.67
C ASP A 37 7.89 19.18 54.86
N THR A 38 6.74 19.39 54.23
CA THR A 38 6.16 18.50 53.23
C THR A 38 7.12 18.09 52.11
N THR A 39 8.07 18.95 51.71
CA THR A 39 9.09 18.64 50.70
C THR A 39 10.08 17.58 51.17
N GLU A 40 10.49 17.63 52.44
CA GLU A 40 11.34 16.62 53.06
C GLU A 40 10.61 15.28 53.18
N MET A 41 9.32 15.30 53.53
CA MET A 41 8.49 14.10 53.54
C MET A 41 8.35 13.48 52.14
N LEU A 42 8.15 14.31 51.11
CA LEU A 42 8.10 13.85 49.71
C LEU A 42 9.44 13.28 49.25
N ARG A 43 10.56 13.91 49.63
CA ARG A 43 11.91 13.44 49.26
C ARG A 43 12.24 12.09 49.88
N VAL A 44 11.91 11.90 51.16
CA VAL A 44 12.29 10.69 51.92
C VAL A 44 11.29 9.55 51.74
N PHE A 45 9.99 9.85 51.73
CA PHE A 45 8.93 8.85 51.72
C PHE A 45 8.10 8.84 50.44
N GLY A 46 8.35 9.74 49.49
CA GLY A 46 7.59 9.84 48.24
C GLY A 46 6.22 10.49 48.42
N ASN A 47 5.36 10.34 47.41
CA ASN A 47 4.00 10.86 47.44
C ASN A 47 3.16 10.19 48.54
N PRO A 48 2.42 10.97 49.35
CA PRO A 48 1.52 10.40 50.36
C PRO A 48 0.45 9.53 49.69
N PRO A 49 0.06 8.40 50.28
CA PRO A 49 -1.05 7.59 49.78
C PRO A 49 -2.32 8.42 49.79
N SER A 50 -3.12 8.34 48.72
CA SER A 50 -4.42 8.99 48.64
C SER A 50 -5.28 8.52 49.80
N THR A 51 -5.60 9.44 50.73
CA THR A 51 -6.41 9.16 51.92
C THR A 51 -7.89 9.00 51.55
N GLU A 52 -8.20 7.95 50.80
CA GLU A 52 -9.53 7.38 50.65
C GLU A 52 -9.42 5.88 50.90
N ARG A 53 -9.44 5.50 52.17
CA ARG A 53 -10.19 4.36 52.73
C ARG A 53 -9.60 3.92 54.06
N THR A 54 -10.28 4.37 55.10
CA THR A 54 -10.63 3.63 56.31
C THR A 54 -10.56 2.12 56.14
N GLU A 55 -9.66 1.51 56.90
CA GLU A 55 -9.84 0.25 57.64
C GLU A 55 -10.86 -0.74 57.03
N GLN A 56 -10.43 -1.61 56.11
CA GLN A 56 -10.89 -3.00 56.00
C GLN A 56 -10.16 -3.73 54.87
N ASN A 57 -9.77 -4.97 55.16
CA ASN A 57 -9.35 -6.02 54.22
C ASN A 57 -7.86 -6.04 53.83
N GLU A 58 -7.07 -6.71 54.67
CA GLU A 58 -5.95 -7.54 54.21
C GLU A 58 -6.51 -8.56 53.20
N ASN A 59 -6.05 -8.49 51.94
CA ASN A 59 -6.46 -9.28 50.76
C ASN A 59 -7.41 -8.61 49.75
N ASN A 60 -7.08 -7.40 49.27
CA ASN A 60 -7.52 -7.04 47.93
C ASN A 60 -6.44 -6.29 47.15
N VAL A 61 -6.05 -6.92 46.04
CA VAL A 61 -5.19 -6.38 45.00
C VAL A 61 -5.64 -4.97 44.66
N GLN A 62 -4.69 -4.04 44.79
CA GLN A 62 -4.81 -2.64 44.41
C GLN A 62 -5.11 -2.54 42.90
N TRP A 63 -6.38 -2.68 42.51
CA TRP A 63 -6.86 -2.21 41.22
C TRP A 63 -6.92 -0.68 41.29
N THR A 64 -5.84 -0.04 40.87
CA THR A 64 -5.87 1.38 40.53
C THR A 64 -6.78 1.53 39.29
N PRO A 65 -7.75 2.45 39.27
CA PRO A 65 -8.58 2.70 38.08
C PRO A 65 -7.75 3.06 36.84
N VAL A 66 -6.58 3.68 37.07
CA VAL A 66 -5.60 4.06 36.04
C VAL A 66 -4.99 2.85 35.33
N ASN A 67 -4.84 1.70 36.02
CA ASN A 67 -4.32 0.48 35.39
C ASN A 67 -5.40 -0.19 34.53
N SER A 68 -6.67 -0.12 34.93
CA SER A 68 -7.78 -0.72 34.17
C SER A 68 -8.04 -0.01 32.83
N GLU A 69 -7.94 1.32 32.78
CA GLU A 69 -8.13 2.08 31.54
C GLU A 69 -6.97 1.87 30.55
N ALA A 70 -5.72 1.90 31.04
CA ALA A 70 -4.52 1.65 30.22
C ALA A 70 -4.43 0.19 29.74
N GLU A 71 -4.88 -0.77 30.55
CA GLU A 71 -5.01 -2.18 30.15
C GLU A 71 -6.11 -2.37 29.11
N GLN A 72 -7.24 -1.69 29.27
CA GLN A 72 -8.35 -1.74 28.32
C GLN A 72 -7.98 -1.10 26.97
N GLU A 73 -7.25 0.02 26.99
CA GLU A 73 -6.69 0.64 25.77
C GLU A 73 -5.68 -0.29 25.09
N ASN A 74 -4.80 -0.95 25.86
CA ASN A 74 -3.86 -1.94 25.32
C ASN A 74 -4.57 -3.12 24.64
N VAL A 75 -5.68 -3.60 25.21
CA VAL A 75 -6.48 -4.68 24.60
C VAL A 75 -7.13 -4.21 23.30
N GLN A 76 -7.67 -2.99 23.26
CA GLN A 76 -8.25 -2.42 22.04
C GLN A 76 -7.19 -2.22 20.95
N LEU A 77 -6.04 -1.66 21.30
CA LEU A 77 -4.93 -1.47 20.36
C LEU A 77 -4.40 -2.81 19.81
N LYS A 78 -4.31 -3.85 20.65
CA LYS A 78 -3.94 -5.20 20.20
C LYS A 78 -4.95 -5.77 19.23
N HIS A 79 -6.24 -5.61 19.51
CA HIS A 79 -7.31 -6.05 18.62
C HIS A 79 -7.27 -5.32 17.28
N GLU A 80 -7.12 -4.00 17.29
CA GLU A 80 -7.00 -3.20 16.07
C GLU A 80 -5.78 -3.60 15.24
N LEU A 81 -4.65 -3.83 15.90
CA LEU A 81 -3.43 -4.31 15.25
C LEU A 81 -3.60 -5.71 14.63
N GLU A 82 -4.36 -6.59 15.27
CA GLU A 82 -4.69 -7.90 14.71
C GLU A 82 -5.62 -7.79 13.49
N MET A 83 -6.63 -6.93 13.55
CA MET A 83 -7.50 -6.64 12.41
C MET A 83 -6.72 -6.07 11.23
N GLU A 84 -5.81 -5.12 11.48
CA GLU A 84 -4.99 -4.53 10.41
C GLU A 84 -3.99 -5.54 9.84
N LYS A 85 -3.44 -6.45 10.66
CA LYS A 85 -2.64 -7.58 10.17
C LYS A 85 -3.43 -8.50 9.26
N LEU A 86 -4.65 -8.86 9.65
CA LEU A 86 -5.51 -9.72 8.83
C LEU A 86 -5.85 -9.07 7.49
N LYS A 87 -6.15 -7.77 7.51
CA LYS A 87 -6.40 -6.98 6.30
C LYS A 87 -5.16 -6.91 5.40
N ASN A 88 -3.96 -6.72 5.96
CA ASN A 88 -2.71 -6.75 5.20
C ASN A 88 -2.48 -8.11 4.54
N VAL A 89 -2.70 -9.22 5.27
CA VAL A 89 -2.60 -10.58 4.71
C VAL A 89 -3.59 -10.76 3.55
N HIS A 90 -4.83 -10.32 3.72
CA HIS A 90 -5.84 -10.41 2.67
C HIS A 90 -5.47 -9.58 1.43
N LEU A 91 -4.99 -8.35 1.62
CA LEU A 91 -4.52 -7.51 0.53
C LEU A 91 -3.33 -8.14 -0.20
N GLN A 92 -2.37 -8.72 0.53
CA GLN A 92 -1.26 -9.44 -0.06
C GLN A 92 -1.73 -10.61 -0.94
N GLN A 93 -2.69 -11.40 -0.44
CA GLN A 93 -3.29 -12.50 -1.22
C GLN A 93 -3.97 -12.00 -2.50
N GLN A 94 -4.69 -10.87 -2.45
CA GLN A 94 -5.28 -10.28 -3.66
C GLN A 94 -4.22 -9.86 -4.66
N VAL A 95 -3.15 -9.20 -4.19
CA VAL A 95 -2.03 -8.78 -5.05
C VAL A 95 -1.37 -9.99 -5.71
N ASP A 96 -1.12 -11.05 -4.95
CA ASP A 96 -0.51 -12.28 -5.47
C ASP A 96 -1.41 -12.95 -6.52
N HIS A 97 -2.73 -13.00 -6.27
CA HIS A 97 -3.70 -13.52 -7.23
C HIS A 97 -3.71 -12.71 -8.54
N HIS A 98 -3.76 -11.38 -8.45
CA HIS A 98 -3.73 -10.51 -9.63
C HIS A 98 -2.41 -10.64 -10.40
N LYS A 99 -1.29 -10.77 -9.69
CA LYS A 99 0.02 -11.00 -10.31
C LYS A 99 0.02 -12.30 -11.12
N GLN A 100 -0.52 -13.39 -10.57
CA GLN A 100 -0.63 -14.66 -11.29
C GLN A 100 -1.52 -14.55 -12.53
N LEU A 101 -2.63 -13.81 -12.46
CA LEU A 101 -3.49 -13.56 -13.62
C LEU A 101 -2.74 -12.79 -14.71
N VAL A 102 -2.02 -11.72 -14.35
CA VAL A 102 -1.20 -10.95 -15.28
C VAL A 102 -0.13 -11.83 -15.94
N GLU A 103 0.57 -12.66 -15.17
CA GLU A 103 1.57 -13.59 -15.70
C GLU A 103 0.96 -14.62 -16.66
N ASN A 104 -0.26 -15.09 -16.39
CA ASN A 104 -0.99 -16.01 -17.27
C ASN A 104 -1.33 -15.33 -18.60
N TYR A 105 -1.93 -14.15 -18.55
CA TYR A 105 -2.27 -13.40 -19.76
C TYR A 105 -1.04 -13.02 -20.56
N GLN A 106 0.07 -12.64 -19.91
CA GLN A 106 1.33 -12.37 -20.62
C GLN A 106 1.81 -13.61 -21.39
N LYS A 107 1.80 -14.79 -20.75
CA LYS A 107 2.17 -16.05 -21.44
C LYS A 107 1.25 -16.35 -22.63
N GLN A 108 -0.06 -16.09 -22.50
CA GLN A 108 -1.01 -16.27 -23.60
C GLN A 108 -0.70 -15.34 -24.77
N ILE A 109 -0.41 -14.07 -24.49
CA ILE A 109 0.00 -13.08 -25.50
C ILE A 109 1.28 -13.52 -26.20
N ASP A 110 2.28 -13.97 -25.44
CA ASP A 110 3.57 -14.43 -26.00
C ASP A 110 3.38 -15.66 -26.92
N GLN A 111 2.51 -16.59 -26.53
CA GLN A 111 2.17 -17.76 -27.35
C GLN A 111 1.49 -17.36 -28.66
N LEU A 112 0.52 -16.46 -28.59
CA LEU A 112 -0.18 -15.94 -29.78
C LEU A 112 0.78 -15.18 -30.70
N SER A 113 1.65 -14.33 -30.14
CA SER A 113 2.68 -13.62 -30.89
C SER A 113 3.60 -14.59 -31.62
N LYS A 114 4.11 -15.61 -30.91
CA LYS A 114 4.97 -16.63 -31.52
C LYS A 114 4.27 -17.44 -32.61
N SER A 115 2.97 -17.71 -32.44
CA SER A 115 2.17 -18.37 -33.48
C SER A 115 2.00 -17.48 -34.71
N LEU A 116 1.75 -16.19 -34.49
CA LEU A 116 1.64 -15.20 -35.55
C LEU A 116 2.95 -15.05 -36.33
N ASP A 117 4.10 -14.98 -35.64
CA ASP A 117 5.41 -14.89 -36.28
C ASP A 117 5.71 -16.11 -37.15
N LYS A 118 5.36 -17.31 -36.66
CA LYS A 118 5.48 -18.56 -37.45
C LYS A 118 4.57 -18.56 -38.67
N ALA A 119 3.32 -18.11 -38.52
CA ALA A 119 2.38 -18.02 -39.63
C ALA A 119 2.88 -17.02 -40.67
N ASN A 120 3.38 -15.86 -40.24
CA ASN A 120 3.98 -14.84 -41.11
C ASN A 120 5.19 -15.39 -41.87
N ALA A 121 6.10 -16.11 -41.19
CA ALA A 121 7.24 -16.75 -41.84
C ALA A 121 6.80 -17.78 -42.89
N SER A 122 5.84 -18.64 -42.56
CA SER A 122 5.28 -19.64 -43.49
C SER A 122 4.64 -19.01 -44.73
N ILE A 123 3.91 -17.91 -44.57
CA ILE A 123 3.32 -17.15 -45.69
C ILE A 123 4.43 -16.59 -46.60
N GLN A 124 5.49 -16.03 -46.00
CA GLN A 124 6.62 -15.51 -46.77
C GLN A 124 7.35 -16.63 -47.51
N ASP A 125 7.63 -17.76 -46.86
CA ASP A 125 8.27 -18.93 -47.48
C ASP A 125 7.43 -19.48 -48.65
N PHE A 126 6.10 -19.56 -48.46
CA PHE A 126 5.16 -19.96 -49.50
C PHE A 126 5.17 -18.99 -50.69
N ALA A 127 5.11 -17.68 -50.42
CA ALA A 127 5.15 -16.66 -51.45
C ALA A 127 6.47 -16.70 -52.25
N GLN A 128 7.61 -16.88 -51.57
CA GLN A 128 8.91 -17.04 -52.22
C GLN A 128 8.97 -18.29 -53.08
N THR A 129 8.49 -19.43 -52.56
CA THR A 129 8.44 -20.70 -53.29
C THR A 129 7.59 -20.57 -54.56
N LYS A 130 6.41 -19.94 -54.47
CA LYS A 130 5.52 -19.74 -55.63
C LYS A 130 6.13 -18.81 -56.68
N LEU A 131 6.80 -17.75 -56.25
CA LEU A 131 7.48 -16.81 -57.15
C LEU A 131 8.65 -17.48 -57.91
N LEU A 132 9.40 -18.34 -57.23
CA LEU A 132 10.47 -19.16 -57.83
C LEU A 132 9.91 -20.14 -58.87
N GLU A 133 8.81 -20.84 -58.55
CA GLU A 133 8.11 -21.73 -59.48
C GLU A 133 7.68 -21.01 -60.76
N MET A 134 7.04 -19.83 -60.62
CA MET A 134 6.61 -19.01 -61.76
C MET A 134 7.78 -18.54 -62.63
N LYS A 135 8.89 -18.11 -62.03
CA LYS A 135 10.09 -17.70 -62.77
C LYS A 135 10.73 -18.87 -63.53
N GLY A 136 10.72 -20.07 -62.93
CA GLY A 136 11.19 -21.29 -63.57
C GLY A 136 10.37 -21.65 -64.82
N SER A 137 9.05 -21.50 -64.76
CA SER A 137 8.16 -21.75 -65.91
C SER A 137 8.29 -20.72 -67.04
N LEU A 138 8.61 -19.46 -66.73
CA LEU A 138 8.81 -18.40 -67.74
C LEU A 138 10.15 -18.52 -68.49
N SER A 139 11.18 -19.10 -67.87
CA SER A 139 12.50 -19.29 -68.50
C SER A 139 12.54 -20.39 -69.56
N GLY A 140 11.49 -21.21 -69.70
CA GLY A 140 11.42 -22.34 -70.64
C GLY A 140 10.74 -22.04 -71.98
N SER A 141 10.17 -20.85 -72.17
CA SER A 141 9.52 -20.45 -73.43
C SER A 141 10.30 -19.31 -74.08
N SER A 142 11.18 -19.67 -75.01
CA SER A 142 11.86 -18.73 -75.89
C SER A 142 10.81 -17.96 -76.71
N ILE A 143 10.66 -16.66 -76.43
CA ILE A 143 9.89 -15.75 -77.26
C ILE A 143 10.76 -15.37 -78.48
N SER A 144 10.29 -15.67 -79.68
CA SER A 144 10.84 -15.08 -80.91
C SER A 144 10.50 -13.60 -80.93
N GLN A 145 11.51 -12.75 -81.13
CA GLN A 145 11.31 -11.37 -81.52
C GLN A 145 10.77 -11.35 -82.95
N ASP A 146 9.61 -10.75 -83.15
CA ASP A 146 9.24 -10.15 -84.43
C ASP A 146 8.79 -8.72 -84.16
N GLU A 147 9.61 -7.77 -84.63
CA GLU A 147 9.22 -6.39 -84.83
C GLU A 147 8.38 -6.28 -86.10
N ASN A 148 7.24 -5.58 -86.06
CA ASN A 148 6.79 -4.69 -87.14
C ASN A 148 5.55 -3.85 -86.75
N ASN A 149 5.85 -2.59 -86.40
CA ASN A 149 5.28 -1.31 -86.88
C ASN A 149 3.75 -1.03 -87.01
N SER A 150 3.33 0.06 -86.35
CA SER A 150 2.37 1.13 -86.75
C SER A 150 1.01 0.76 -87.37
N LYS A 151 -0.11 1.13 -86.72
CA LYS A 151 -0.78 2.45 -86.74
C LYS A 151 -2.24 2.35 -86.24
N ASP A 152 -2.66 3.39 -85.52
CA ASP A 152 -3.99 4.02 -85.46
C ASP A 152 -5.25 3.13 -85.27
N ASN A 153 -5.92 3.27 -84.11
CA ASN A 153 -7.22 3.96 -84.07
C ASN A 153 -7.81 4.13 -82.66
N GLN A 154 -8.37 5.32 -82.47
CA GLN A 154 -9.25 5.79 -81.39
C GLN A 154 -10.58 5.01 -81.35
N GLY A 155 -11.16 4.89 -80.15
CA GLY A 155 -12.60 4.62 -79.98
C GLY A 155 -12.99 3.83 -78.72
N ASP A 156 -13.24 4.57 -77.64
CA ASP A 156 -14.23 4.37 -76.56
C ASP A 156 -14.90 2.99 -76.37
N SER A 157 -14.79 2.43 -75.16
CA SER A 157 -15.92 2.35 -74.21
C SER A 157 -15.58 1.59 -72.93
N GLU A 158 -16.14 2.12 -71.85
CA GLU A 158 -16.12 1.76 -70.45
C GLU A 158 -16.22 0.25 -70.11
N ILE A 159 -15.60 -0.16 -69.00
CA ILE A 159 -16.34 -0.63 -67.81
C ILE A 159 -15.46 -0.46 -66.55
N VAL A 160 -16.05 0.30 -65.64
CA VAL A 160 -15.74 0.62 -64.24
C VAL A 160 -15.05 -0.49 -63.43
N SER A 161 -13.92 -0.13 -62.81
CA SER A 161 -13.38 -0.82 -61.62
C SER A 161 -13.89 -0.12 -60.37
N SER A 162 -14.73 -0.79 -59.58
CA SER A 162 -15.13 -0.33 -58.26
C SER A 162 -14.15 -0.87 -57.21
N GLU A 163 -13.27 0.03 -56.77
CA GLU A 163 -12.32 -0.14 -55.68
C GLU A 163 -13.03 0.21 -54.35
N SER A 164 -13.33 -0.79 -53.52
CA SER A 164 -13.86 -0.57 -52.17
C SER A 164 -12.70 -0.54 -51.18
N ASN A 165 -12.14 0.65 -50.98
CA ASN A 165 -11.20 0.96 -49.92
C ASN A 165 -11.95 1.79 -48.87
N SER A 166 -12.24 1.20 -47.70
CA SER A 166 -12.85 1.92 -46.57
C SER A 166 -11.90 1.95 -45.39
N LYS A 167 -11.27 3.11 -45.17
CA LYS A 167 -10.67 3.54 -43.90
C LYS A 167 -11.59 4.57 -43.22
N PRO A 168 -11.49 4.73 -41.89
CA PRO A 168 -12.58 5.22 -41.05
C PRO A 168 -12.69 6.75 -41.02
N ALA A 169 -13.93 7.22 -40.88
CA ALA A 169 -14.28 8.63 -40.73
C ALA A 169 -13.93 9.17 -39.34
N THR A 170 -13.27 10.33 -39.34
CA THR A 170 -13.19 11.24 -38.20
C THR A 170 -14.46 12.10 -38.20
N ASN A 171 -15.18 12.18 -37.08
CA ASN A 171 -16.03 13.34 -36.81
C ASN A 171 -16.03 13.67 -35.32
N GLN A 172 -15.76 14.94 -35.07
CA GLN A 172 -15.65 15.59 -33.77
C GLN A 172 -17.04 16.07 -33.35
N GLU A 173 -17.46 15.74 -32.12
CA GLU A 173 -18.45 16.55 -31.41
C GLU A 173 -17.92 16.86 -30.00
N ALA A 174 -17.83 18.15 -29.74
CA ALA A 174 -17.39 18.72 -28.48
C ALA A 174 -18.51 18.63 -27.44
N ILE A 175 -18.22 18.00 -26.30
CA ILE A 175 -18.95 18.26 -25.06
C ILE A 175 -18.01 18.84 -24.02
N ASN A 176 -18.19 20.13 -23.76
CA ASN A 176 -17.60 20.87 -22.67
C ASN A 176 -18.35 20.53 -21.37
N THR A 177 -17.67 19.91 -20.41
CA THR A 177 -17.96 20.18 -18.99
C THR A 177 -16.64 20.29 -18.20
N LYS A 178 -16.46 21.48 -17.61
CA LYS A 178 -15.41 21.81 -16.64
C LYS A 178 -15.47 20.87 -15.44
N GLY A 179 -14.35 20.25 -15.05
CA GLY A 179 -14.25 19.61 -13.73
C GLY A 179 -13.10 18.64 -13.49
N LYS A 180 -11.99 19.18 -12.95
CA LYS A 180 -11.10 18.56 -11.93
C LYS A 180 -10.23 17.32 -12.28
N LYS A 181 -8.92 17.64 -12.34
CA LYS A 181 -7.77 16.98 -11.68
C LYS A 181 -7.29 15.62 -12.21
N ARG A 182 -6.22 15.69 -13.00
CA ARG A 182 -5.28 14.61 -13.30
C ARG A 182 -4.29 14.45 -12.13
N TRP A 183 -4.50 13.46 -11.28
CA TRP A 183 -3.43 12.69 -10.63
C TRP A 183 -3.29 11.46 -11.56
N TRP A 184 -2.15 11.00 -12.05
CA TRP A 184 -0.89 10.70 -11.39
C TRP A 184 0.26 10.87 -12.40
N SER A 185 1.35 11.49 -11.96
CA SER A 185 2.67 11.40 -12.58
C SER A 185 3.68 11.15 -11.47
N LEU A 186 4.28 9.97 -11.45
CA LEU A 186 5.51 9.65 -10.73
C LEU A 186 6.21 8.55 -11.53
N SER A 187 7.09 8.95 -12.43
CA SER A 187 8.19 8.11 -12.90
C SER A 187 9.32 8.22 -11.88
N LEU A 188 9.79 7.06 -11.43
CA LEU A 188 11.11 6.87 -10.83
C LEU A 188 12.15 6.80 -11.95
#